data_AF-A0A2V8K803-F1
#
_entry.id   AF-A0A2V8K803-F1
#
_cell.length_a   1.000
_cell.length_b   1.000
_cell.length_c   1.000
_cell.angle_alpha   90.00
_cell.angle_beta   90.00
_cell.angle_gamma   90.00
#
_symmetry.space_group_name_H-M   'P 1'
#
loop_
_entity.id
_entity.type
_entity.pdbx_description
1 polymer ?
#
loop_
_entity_poly.entity_id
_entity_poly.type
_entity_poly.pdbx_seq_one_letter_code
_entity_poly.pdbx_strand_id
1 'polypeptide(L)'
;LSAGDVLARANAVLDGVYTAKDDYPNPPVDQATLKAQIDALSAGITAALDGGKKAVTAREHLKEVVIKSLGQLGHYVEANCKDDLQTFLKSGFQPISAVRTPAAPLSESIRKIAPGKNSGQLEVTLVSQQDALSYQLRWAPVGPGGTPENWTERPVGRAKQAALVTGLTPGTAYAFQVRAVTDAGYTDWSESVTRICT
;
A
#
# COMPACT_ATOMS: atom_id res chain seq x y z
N LEU A 1 -7.70 11.90 4.38
CA LEU A 1 -8.90 12.48 3.72
C LEU A 1 -9.06 13.91 4.19
N SER A 2 -9.12 14.87 3.27
CA SER A 2 -9.41 16.27 3.59
C SER A 2 -10.88 16.44 4.00
N ALA A 3 -11.23 17.54 4.65
CA ALA A 3 -12.63 17.85 4.98
C ALA A 3 -13.52 17.96 3.72
N GLY A 4 -12.97 18.48 2.61
CA GLY A 4 -13.65 18.54 1.32
C GLY A 4 -13.92 17.16 0.73
N ASP A 5 -12.96 16.23 0.81
CA ASP A 5 -13.18 14.84 0.35
C ASP A 5 -14.27 14.15 1.16
N VAL A 6 -14.30 14.37 2.48
CA VAL A 6 -15.33 13.82 3.37
C VAL A 6 -16.70 14.39 3.02
N LEU A 7 -16.79 15.70 2.77
CA LEU A 7 -18.03 16.36 2.35
C LEU A 7 -18.56 15.78 1.03
N ALA A 8 -17.70 15.62 0.03
CA ALA A 8 -18.10 15.07 -1.27
C ALA A 8 -18.62 13.63 -1.13
N ARG A 9 -17.90 12.78 -0.39
CA ARG A 9 -18.30 11.39 -0.13
C ARG A 9 -19.60 11.32 0.68
N ALA A 10 -19.76 12.18 1.68
CA ALA A 10 -20.97 12.20 2.51
C ALA A 10 -22.22 12.58 1.70
N ASN A 11 -22.11 13.53 0.77
CA ASN A 11 -23.22 13.88 -0.13
C ASN A 11 -23.60 12.72 -1.05
N ALA A 12 -22.62 11.99 -1.60
CA ALA A 12 -22.90 10.80 -2.41
C ALA A 12 -23.63 9.72 -1.60
N VAL A 13 -23.22 9.50 -0.34
CA VAL A 13 -23.88 8.53 0.56
C VAL A 13 -25.28 8.98 0.97
N LEU A 14 -25.48 10.28 1.23
CA LEU A 14 -26.79 10.85 1.54
C LEU A 14 -27.78 10.66 0.37
N ASP A 15 -27.34 10.88 -0.86
CA ASP A 15 -28.19 10.65 -2.03
C ASP A 15 -28.43 9.14 -2.24
N GLY A 16 -27.37 8.34 -2.23
CA GLY A 16 -27.45 6.92 -2.53
C GLY A 16 -28.30 6.12 -1.55
N VAL A 17 -27.95 6.14 -0.26
CA VAL A 17 -28.63 5.34 0.78
C VAL A 17 -30.09 5.74 0.94
N TYR A 18 -30.42 7.04 0.86
CA TYR A 18 -31.77 7.51 1.19
C TYR A 18 -32.68 7.69 -0.04
N THR A 19 -32.15 7.63 -1.25
CA THR A 19 -32.96 7.51 -2.48
C THR A 19 -33.31 6.05 -2.76
N ALA A 20 -32.39 5.11 -2.53
CA ALA A 20 -32.62 3.67 -2.69
C ALA A 20 -33.27 3.02 -1.45
N LYS A 21 -34.44 3.52 -1.03
CA LYS A 21 -35.12 3.10 0.22
C LYS A 21 -35.48 1.62 0.27
N ASP A 22 -35.81 1.01 -0.87
CA ASP A 22 -36.13 -0.42 -0.95
C ASP A 22 -34.91 -1.31 -0.72
N ASP A 23 -33.73 -0.86 -1.13
CA ASP A 23 -32.46 -1.56 -0.96
C ASP A 23 -31.91 -1.37 0.47
N TYR A 24 -32.28 -0.25 1.11
CA TYR A 24 -31.76 0.18 2.40
C TYR A 24 -32.85 0.54 3.42
N PRO A 25 -33.61 -0.45 3.95
CA PRO A 25 -34.63 -0.22 4.96
C PRO A 25 -34.06 -0.02 6.39
N ASN A 26 -34.47 1.06 7.05
CA ASN A 26 -34.11 1.41 8.44
C ASN A 26 -32.60 1.66 8.67
N PRO A 27 -32.01 2.67 8.02
CA PRO A 27 -30.61 3.02 8.25
C PRO A 27 -30.37 3.45 9.72
N PRO A 28 -29.19 3.13 10.30
CA PRO A 28 -28.85 3.45 11.70
C PRO A 28 -28.64 4.94 11.98
N VAL A 29 -28.41 5.72 10.92
CA VAL A 29 -28.41 7.18 10.95
C VAL A 29 -29.60 7.62 10.10
N ASP A 30 -30.36 8.62 10.54
CA ASP A 30 -31.48 9.15 9.76
C ASP A 30 -31.03 10.25 8.77
N GLN A 31 -31.84 10.47 7.73
CA GLN A 31 -31.53 11.39 6.65
C GLN A 31 -31.32 12.83 7.14
N ALA A 32 -32.14 13.28 8.10
CA ALA A 32 -32.07 14.64 8.60
C ALA A 32 -30.80 14.87 9.43
N THR A 33 -30.42 13.89 10.26
CA THR A 33 -29.17 13.91 11.02
C THR A 33 -27.95 13.95 10.09
N LEU A 34 -27.87 13.05 9.11
CA LEU A 34 -26.72 13.06 8.18
C LEU A 34 -26.66 14.37 7.39
N LYS A 35 -27.80 14.88 6.92
CA LYS A 35 -27.88 16.16 6.21
C LYS A 35 -27.41 17.33 7.08
N ALA A 36 -27.84 17.40 8.34
CA ALA A 36 -27.41 18.46 9.26
C ALA A 36 -25.90 18.41 9.52
N GLN A 37 -25.31 17.21 9.65
CA GLN A 37 -23.87 17.04 9.82
C GLN A 37 -23.08 17.47 8.56
N ILE A 38 -23.58 17.15 7.37
CA ILE A 38 -23.01 17.58 6.08
C ILE A 38 -23.05 19.11 5.95
N ASP A 39 -24.21 19.72 6.23
CA ASP A 39 -24.39 21.17 6.16
C ASP A 39 -23.47 21.89 7.17
N ALA A 40 -23.33 21.35 8.39
CA ALA A 40 -22.42 21.86 9.39
C ALA A 40 -20.94 21.74 8.97
N LEU A 41 -20.53 20.60 8.40
CA LEU A 41 -19.18 20.42 7.86
C LEU A 41 -18.89 21.40 6.73
N SER A 42 -19.83 21.62 5.82
CA SER A 42 -19.72 22.59 4.73
C SER A 42 -19.51 24.01 5.27
N ALA A 43 -20.32 24.43 6.25
CA ALA A 43 -20.15 25.71 6.92
C ALA A 43 -18.79 25.81 7.66
N GLY A 44 -18.36 24.73 8.30
CA GLY A 44 -17.07 24.65 8.98
C GLY A 44 -15.86 24.75 8.04
N ILE A 45 -15.97 24.22 6.82
CA ILE A 45 -14.94 24.38 5.77
C ILE A 45 -14.82 25.86 5.39
N THR A 46 -15.94 26.53 5.11
CA THR A 46 -15.98 27.96 4.77
C THR A 46 -15.43 28.83 5.90
N ALA A 47 -15.83 28.56 7.16
CA ALA A 47 -15.37 29.32 8.32
C ALA A 47 -13.86 29.17 8.59
N ALA A 48 -13.24 28.09 8.11
CA ALA A 48 -11.82 27.81 8.32
C ALA A 48 -10.91 28.28 7.18
N LEU A 49 -11.43 29.03 6.19
CA LEU A 49 -10.66 29.55 5.05
C LEU A 49 -9.49 30.45 5.50
N ASP A 50 -9.71 31.28 6.52
CA ASP A 50 -8.68 32.17 7.07
C ASP A 50 -7.62 31.44 7.92
N GLY A 51 -7.72 30.11 8.06
CA GLY A 51 -6.75 29.29 8.81
C GLY A 51 -6.77 29.49 10.33
N GLY A 52 -7.76 30.20 10.88
CA GLY A 52 -7.88 30.45 12.32
C GLY A 52 -7.97 29.16 13.13
N LYS A 53 -7.10 29.00 14.13
CA LYS A 53 -6.96 27.77 14.94
C LYS A 53 -8.29 27.24 15.51
N LYS A 54 -9.18 28.13 15.97
CA LYS A 54 -10.51 27.77 16.49
C LYS A 54 -11.40 27.17 15.39
N ALA A 55 -11.47 27.82 14.23
CA ALA A 55 -12.29 27.37 13.11
C ALA A 55 -11.77 26.06 12.50
N VAL A 56 -10.44 25.92 12.39
CA VAL A 56 -9.79 24.68 11.97
C VAL A 56 -10.14 23.54 12.92
N THR A 57 -10.01 23.74 14.23
CA THR A 57 -10.35 22.70 15.23
C THR A 57 -11.82 22.30 15.16
N ALA A 58 -12.73 23.27 14.99
CA ALA A 58 -14.15 23.00 14.84
C ALA A 58 -14.46 22.20 13.56
N ARG A 59 -13.83 22.55 12.43
CA ARG A 59 -13.94 21.80 11.17
C ARG A 59 -13.44 20.37 11.32
N GLU A 60 -12.30 20.15 11.98
CA GLU A 60 -11.78 18.80 12.22
C GLU A 60 -12.73 17.95 13.07
N HIS A 61 -13.33 18.54 14.11
CA HIS A 61 -14.34 17.87 14.91
C HIS A 61 -15.59 17.49 14.08
N LEU A 62 -16.12 18.42 13.27
CA LEU A 62 -17.25 18.15 12.38
C LEU A 62 -16.93 17.06 11.36
N LYS A 63 -15.70 17.03 10.86
CA LYS A 63 -15.22 15.97 9.97
C LYS A 63 -15.25 14.61 10.66
N GLU A 64 -14.81 14.51 11.91
CA GLU A 64 -14.87 13.27 12.69
C GLU A 64 -16.31 12.80 12.94
N VAL A 65 -17.23 13.73 13.21
CA VAL A 65 -18.66 13.41 13.38
C VAL A 65 -19.23 12.79 12.10
N VAL A 66 -18.99 13.40 10.94
CA VAL A 66 -19.44 12.85 9.65
C VAL A 66 -18.80 11.49 9.36
N ILE A 67 -17.50 11.32 9.61
CA ILE A 67 -16.81 10.04 9.40
C ILE A 67 -17.43 8.92 10.24
N LYS A 68 -17.78 9.18 11.50
CA LYS A 68 -18.42 8.18 12.37
C LYS A 68 -19.79 7.75 11.82
N SER A 69 -20.61 8.70 11.38
CA SER A 69 -21.90 8.41 10.74
C SER A 69 -21.73 7.62 9.44
N LEU A 70 -20.75 7.98 8.61
CA LEU A 70 -20.43 7.24 7.39
C LEU A 70 -19.93 5.82 7.69
N GLY A 71 -19.18 5.61 8.77
CA GLY A 71 -18.76 4.27 9.20
C GLY A 71 -19.95 3.40 9.57
N GLN A 72 -20.91 3.93 10.33
CA GLN A 72 -22.15 3.22 10.67
C GLN A 72 -22.97 2.85 9.43
N LEU A 73 -23.10 3.81 8.49
CA LEU A 73 -23.80 3.57 7.23
C LEU A 73 -23.06 2.59 6.32
N GLY A 74 -21.73 2.61 6.30
CA GLY A 74 -20.91 1.67 5.53
C GLY A 74 -21.18 0.22 5.95
N HIS A 75 -21.09 -0.08 7.25
CA HIS A 75 -21.39 -1.40 7.78
C HIS A 75 -22.84 -1.84 7.52
N TYR A 76 -23.77 -0.90 7.60
CA TYR A 76 -25.16 -1.16 7.29
C TYR A 76 -25.37 -1.46 5.80
N VAL A 77 -24.74 -0.71 4.89
CA VAL A 77 -24.81 -0.95 3.44
C VAL A 77 -24.21 -2.31 3.10
N GLU A 78 -23.04 -2.65 3.67
CA GLU A 78 -22.41 -3.96 3.49
C GLU A 78 -23.34 -5.11 3.91
N ALA A 79 -24.08 -4.96 5.01
CA ALA A 79 -25.03 -5.97 5.48
C ALA A 79 -26.29 -6.09 4.60
N ASN A 80 -26.71 -5.01 3.93
CA ASN A 80 -27.96 -4.96 3.17
C ASN A 80 -27.79 -5.13 1.65
N CYS A 81 -26.56 -5.00 1.12
CA CYS A 81 -26.32 -5.14 -0.33
C CYS A 81 -26.38 -6.58 -0.85
N LYS A 82 -26.52 -7.60 0.02
CA LYS A 82 -26.70 -9.03 -0.33
C LYS A 82 -25.64 -9.56 -1.32
N ASP A 83 -24.39 -9.11 -1.15
CA ASP A 83 -23.27 -9.42 -2.06
C ASP A 83 -23.47 -8.94 -3.52
N ASP A 84 -24.48 -8.11 -3.79
CA ASP A 84 -24.74 -7.54 -5.09
C ASP A 84 -24.02 -6.19 -5.23
N LEU A 85 -23.01 -6.19 -6.11
CA LEU A 85 -22.18 -5.01 -6.36
C LEU A 85 -23.00 -3.84 -6.94
N GLN A 86 -24.05 -4.12 -7.72
CA GLN A 86 -24.91 -3.05 -8.26
C GLN A 86 -25.69 -2.36 -7.15
N THR A 87 -26.25 -3.13 -6.23
CA THR A 87 -26.94 -2.63 -5.04
C THR A 87 -25.96 -1.83 -4.17
N PHE A 88 -24.76 -2.35 -3.94
CA PHE A 88 -23.71 -1.63 -3.20
C PHE A 88 -23.37 -0.29 -3.85
N LEU A 89 -23.20 -0.22 -5.18
CA LEU A 89 -22.87 1.04 -5.87
C LEU A 89 -23.98 2.09 -5.77
N LYS A 90 -25.25 1.69 -5.62
CA LYS A 90 -26.35 2.64 -5.38
C LYS A 90 -26.23 3.38 -4.05
N SER A 91 -25.47 2.85 -3.07
CA SER A 91 -25.30 3.50 -1.77
C SER A 91 -24.44 4.77 -1.81
N GLY A 92 -23.72 5.02 -2.90
CA GLY A 92 -22.73 6.10 -2.98
C GLY A 92 -21.37 5.76 -2.33
N PHE A 93 -21.22 4.58 -1.71
CA PHE A 93 -19.92 4.06 -1.30
C PHE A 93 -19.13 3.52 -2.48
N GLN A 94 -17.80 3.61 -2.39
CA GLN A 94 -16.90 3.01 -3.36
C GLN A 94 -16.35 1.69 -2.80
N PRO A 95 -16.40 0.59 -3.57
CA PRO A 95 -15.83 -0.67 -3.13
C PRO A 95 -14.32 -0.52 -2.99
N ILE A 96 -13.74 -1.10 -1.95
CA ILE A 96 -12.28 -1.19 -1.85
C ILE A 96 -11.83 -2.17 -2.93
N SER A 97 -11.06 -1.68 -3.91
CA SER A 97 -10.48 -2.54 -4.94
C SER A 97 -9.66 -3.66 -4.28
N ALA A 98 -10.07 -4.90 -4.52
CA ALA A 98 -9.27 -6.08 -4.19
C ALA A 98 -8.08 -6.27 -5.16
N VAL A 99 -8.00 -5.44 -6.21
CA VAL A 99 -6.86 -5.43 -7.13
C VAL A 99 -5.65 -4.88 -6.38
N ARG A 100 -4.81 -5.79 -5.89
CA ARG A 100 -3.46 -5.46 -5.41
C ARG A 100 -2.67 -5.00 -6.63
N THR A 101 -2.37 -3.71 -6.70
CA THR A 101 -1.39 -3.21 -7.67
C THR A 101 -0.04 -3.85 -7.34
N PRO A 102 0.53 -4.68 -8.22
CA PRO A 102 1.90 -5.14 -8.04
C PRO A 102 2.80 -3.90 -7.97
N ALA A 103 3.63 -3.81 -6.93
CA ALA A 103 4.63 -2.75 -6.86
C ALA A 103 5.51 -2.85 -8.12
N ALA A 104 5.72 -1.72 -8.80
CA ALA A 104 6.51 -1.65 -10.02
C ALA A 104 7.89 -2.32 -9.84
N PRO A 105 8.45 -2.95 -10.89
CA PRO A 105 9.78 -3.54 -10.84
C PRO A 105 10.80 -2.50 -10.34
N LEU A 106 11.45 -2.79 -9.23
CA LEU A 106 12.53 -1.96 -8.69
C LEU A 106 13.79 -2.25 -9.49
N SER A 107 14.05 -1.44 -10.52
CA SER A 107 15.23 -1.58 -11.38
C SER A 107 16.57 -1.51 -10.63
N GLU A 108 16.65 -0.95 -9.41
CA GLU A 108 17.91 -0.79 -8.67
C GLU A 108 17.77 -1.15 -7.18
N SER A 109 17.95 -2.43 -6.81
CA SER A 109 17.86 -2.86 -5.40
C SER A 109 19.15 -3.44 -4.80
N ILE A 110 20.24 -3.58 -5.58
CA ILE A 110 21.58 -3.91 -5.07
C ILE A 110 22.45 -2.64 -5.05
N ARG A 111 22.79 -2.17 -3.85
CA ARG A 111 23.63 -0.97 -3.65
C ARG A 111 25.11 -1.24 -3.89
N LYS A 112 25.60 -2.40 -3.44
CA LYS A 112 27.02 -2.76 -3.48
C LYS A 112 27.20 -4.27 -3.27
N ILE A 113 28.19 -4.84 -3.95
CA ILE A 113 28.71 -6.19 -3.66
C ILE A 113 30.21 -6.06 -3.34
N ALA A 114 30.60 -6.48 -2.15
CA ALA A 114 31.99 -6.43 -1.68
C ALA A 114 32.52 -7.83 -1.33
N PRO A 115 33.84 -8.07 -1.42
CA PRO A 115 34.45 -9.26 -0.83
C PRO A 115 34.16 -9.36 0.67
N GLY A 116 33.85 -10.58 1.14
CA GLY A 116 33.72 -10.87 2.57
C GLY A 116 35.09 -11.04 3.25
N LYS A 117 35.06 -11.44 4.53
CA LYS A 117 36.28 -11.61 5.34
C LYS A 117 37.16 -12.78 4.89
N ASN A 118 36.58 -13.77 4.24
CA ASN A 118 37.27 -14.96 3.76
C ASN A 118 37.03 -15.14 2.25
N SER A 119 37.96 -15.82 1.58
CA SER A 119 37.77 -16.21 0.19
C SER A 119 36.52 -17.09 0.05
N GLY A 120 35.76 -16.89 -1.02
CA GLY A 120 34.47 -17.57 -1.21
C GLY A 120 33.28 -16.89 -0.49
N GLN A 121 33.45 -15.64 -0.05
CA GLN A 121 32.42 -14.84 0.59
C GLN A 121 32.19 -13.51 -0.14
N LEU A 122 30.93 -13.13 -0.31
CA LEU A 122 30.52 -11.83 -0.85
C LEU A 122 29.46 -11.19 0.04
N GLU A 123 29.64 -9.93 0.38
CA GLU A 123 28.69 -9.11 1.12
C GLU A 123 27.83 -8.28 0.17
N VAL A 124 26.54 -8.59 0.11
CA VAL A 124 25.57 -7.92 -0.76
C VAL A 124 24.80 -6.87 0.05
N THR A 125 25.04 -5.60 -0.23
CA THR A 125 24.32 -4.48 0.38
C THR A 125 23.12 -4.11 -0.49
N LEU A 126 21.93 -4.13 0.10
CA LEU A 126 20.67 -3.81 -0.59
C LEU A 126 20.29 -2.34 -0.38
N VAL A 127 19.51 -1.78 -1.30
CA VAL A 127 18.87 -0.47 -1.11
C VAL A 127 17.58 -0.67 -0.33
N SER A 128 17.47 -0.04 0.84
CA SER A 128 16.24 -0.09 1.64
C SER A 128 15.10 0.62 0.92
N GLN A 129 13.93 0.01 0.92
CA GLN A 129 12.70 0.49 0.30
C GLN A 129 11.65 0.70 1.39
N GLN A 130 10.83 1.73 1.24
CA GLN A 130 9.87 2.13 2.27
C GLN A 130 8.76 1.08 2.46
N ASP A 131 8.35 0.40 1.38
CA ASP A 131 7.27 -0.59 1.38
C ASP A 131 7.76 -2.04 1.52
N ALA A 132 9.07 -2.28 1.61
CA ALA A 132 9.63 -3.61 1.73
C ALA A 132 9.64 -4.10 3.19
N LEU A 133 8.92 -5.19 3.44
CA LEU A 133 8.92 -5.91 4.71
C LEU A 133 10.20 -6.75 4.87
N SER A 134 10.62 -7.40 3.78
CA SER A 134 11.85 -8.18 3.66
C SER A 134 12.31 -8.25 2.20
N TYR A 135 13.42 -8.93 1.93
CA TYR A 135 13.94 -9.13 0.59
C TYR A 135 14.20 -10.61 0.32
N GLN A 136 14.23 -10.97 -0.95
CA GLN A 136 14.76 -12.26 -1.39
C GLN A 136 15.93 -12.02 -2.33
N LEU A 137 17.08 -12.55 -1.96
CA LEU A 137 18.31 -12.50 -2.74
C LEU A 137 18.46 -13.83 -3.49
N ARG A 138 18.82 -13.77 -4.77
CA ARG A 138 19.27 -14.95 -5.51
C ARG A 138 20.62 -14.74 -6.16
N TRP A 139 21.38 -15.81 -6.28
CA TRP A 139 22.67 -15.79 -6.98
C TRP A 139 22.90 -17.07 -7.78
N ALA A 140 23.64 -16.96 -8.87
CA ALA A 140 23.97 -18.06 -9.76
C ALA A 140 25.39 -17.89 -10.31
N PRO A 141 26.20 -18.97 -10.43
CA PRO A 141 27.45 -18.91 -11.19
C PRO A 141 27.16 -18.54 -12.65
N VAL A 142 28.00 -17.68 -13.21
CA VAL A 142 27.94 -17.30 -14.63
C VAL A 142 28.74 -18.32 -15.42
N GLY A 143 28.03 -19.12 -16.21
CA GLY A 143 28.63 -20.20 -17.01
C GLY A 143 29.39 -19.71 -18.24
N PRO A 144 30.05 -20.63 -18.96
CA PRO A 144 30.69 -20.34 -20.25
C PRO A 144 29.62 -19.87 -21.25
N GLY A 145 29.64 -18.59 -21.60
CA GLY A 145 28.58 -17.96 -22.41
C GLY A 145 27.85 -16.80 -21.71
N GLY A 146 28.24 -16.45 -20.48
CA GLY A 146 27.74 -15.25 -19.81
C GLY A 146 26.33 -15.38 -19.22
N THR A 147 25.76 -16.59 -19.24
CA THR A 147 24.41 -16.86 -18.72
C THR A 147 24.51 -17.42 -17.30
N PRO A 148 23.76 -16.87 -16.33
CA PRO A 148 23.71 -17.44 -14.99
C PRO A 148 22.92 -18.75 -14.96
N GLU A 149 23.48 -19.79 -14.35
CA GLU A 149 22.87 -21.11 -14.23
C GLU A 149 22.71 -21.51 -12.75
N ASN A 150 21.73 -22.35 -12.41
CA ASN A 150 21.53 -22.88 -11.05
C ASN A 150 21.35 -21.80 -9.97
N TRP A 151 20.30 -20.97 -10.09
CA TRP A 151 19.96 -19.96 -9.10
C TRP A 151 19.72 -20.55 -7.71
N THR A 152 20.46 -20.03 -6.73
CA THR A 152 20.25 -20.27 -5.31
C THR A 152 19.52 -19.06 -4.72
N GLU A 153 18.46 -19.28 -3.94
CA GLU A 153 17.68 -18.21 -3.32
C GLU A 153 17.85 -18.21 -1.80
N ARG A 154 17.80 -17.02 -1.20
CA ARG A 154 17.84 -16.84 0.25
C ARG A 154 17.00 -15.65 0.70
N PRO A 155 16.16 -15.80 1.73
CA PRO A 155 15.50 -14.66 2.36
C PRO A 155 16.52 -13.79 3.08
N VAL A 156 16.41 -12.48 2.89
CA VAL A 156 17.20 -11.46 3.57
C VAL A 156 16.22 -10.59 4.36
N GLY A 157 16.58 -10.29 5.60
CA GLY A 157 15.80 -9.38 6.44
C GLY A 157 15.82 -7.94 5.90
N ARG A 158 15.61 -6.96 6.79
CA ARG A 158 15.68 -5.55 6.37
C ARG A 158 17.07 -5.21 5.82
N ALA A 159 17.12 -4.37 4.78
CA ALA A 159 18.33 -3.93 4.07
C ALA A 159 19.34 -3.10 4.92
N LYS A 160 19.26 -3.13 6.25
CA LYS A 160 20.17 -2.40 7.16
C LYS A 160 21.56 -3.04 7.24
N GLN A 161 21.68 -4.34 7.01
CA GLN A 161 22.94 -5.08 7.05
C GLN A 161 23.19 -5.76 5.71
N ALA A 162 24.47 -5.85 5.32
CA ALA A 162 24.84 -6.59 4.13
C ALA A 162 24.55 -8.09 4.33
N ALA A 163 23.97 -8.72 3.30
CA ALA A 163 23.74 -10.15 3.28
C ALA A 163 25.04 -10.87 2.92
N LEU A 164 25.62 -11.60 3.88
CA LEU A 164 26.84 -12.39 3.66
C LEU A 164 26.51 -13.67 2.88
N VAL A 165 26.89 -13.77 1.62
CA VAL A 165 26.80 -14.98 0.80
C VAL A 165 28.11 -15.76 0.98
N THR A 166 28.01 -17.06 1.27
CA THR A 166 29.15 -17.92 1.62
C THR A 166 29.16 -19.19 0.77
N GLY A 167 30.31 -19.86 0.69
CA GLY A 167 30.44 -21.11 -0.06
C GLY A 167 30.51 -20.90 -1.57
N LEU A 168 30.92 -19.71 -2.00
CA LEU A 168 31.16 -19.39 -3.41
C LEU A 168 32.54 -19.87 -3.83
N THR A 169 32.70 -20.25 -5.10
CA THR A 169 34.00 -20.66 -5.64
C THR A 169 34.84 -19.42 -5.97
N PRO A 170 36.03 -19.24 -5.35
CA PRO A 170 36.92 -18.13 -5.69
C PRO A 170 37.33 -18.19 -7.17
N GLY A 171 37.43 -17.03 -7.81
CA GLY A 171 37.72 -16.90 -9.24
C GLY A 171 36.50 -17.12 -10.16
N THR A 172 35.35 -17.51 -9.62
CA THR A 172 34.11 -17.65 -10.41
C THR A 172 33.27 -16.37 -10.36
N ALA A 173 32.75 -15.96 -11.51
CA ALA A 173 31.78 -14.87 -11.60
C ALA A 173 30.39 -15.36 -11.17
N TYR A 174 29.71 -14.57 -10.34
CA TYR A 174 28.34 -14.82 -9.91
C TYR A 174 27.46 -13.64 -10.30
N ALA A 175 26.27 -13.93 -10.80
CA ALA A 175 25.21 -12.94 -10.99
C ALA A 175 24.32 -12.91 -9.75
N PHE A 176 23.92 -11.71 -9.34
CA PHE A 176 23.07 -11.47 -8.17
C PHE A 176 21.82 -10.70 -8.61
N GLN A 177 20.68 -11.11 -8.08
CA GLN A 177 19.41 -10.40 -8.23
C GLN A 177 18.68 -10.37 -6.90
N VAL A 178 17.86 -9.35 -6.71
CA VAL A 178 17.05 -9.21 -5.51
C VAL A 178 15.62 -8.84 -5.88
N ARG A 179 14.65 -9.27 -5.07
CA ARG A 179 13.28 -8.77 -5.11
C ARG A 179 12.82 -8.39 -3.72
N ALA A 180 11.93 -7.40 -3.62
CA ALA A 180 11.32 -7.02 -2.37
C ALA A 180 10.09 -7.90 -2.07
N VAL A 181 9.86 -8.14 -0.78
CA VAL A 181 8.64 -8.73 -0.25
C VAL A 181 7.87 -7.60 0.41
N THR A 182 6.71 -7.27 -0.12
CA THR A 182 5.82 -6.23 0.37
C THR A 182 4.50 -6.87 0.84
N ASP A 183 3.63 -6.08 1.47
CA ASP A 183 2.27 -6.53 1.80
C ASP A 183 1.47 -6.96 0.55
N ALA A 184 1.77 -6.34 -0.60
CA ALA A 184 1.16 -6.66 -1.89
C ALA A 184 1.70 -7.95 -2.54
N GLY A 185 2.81 -8.51 -2.05
CA GLY A 185 3.45 -9.71 -2.59
C GLY A 185 4.93 -9.50 -2.96
N TYR A 186 5.44 -10.30 -3.90
CA TYR A 186 6.81 -10.16 -4.40
C TYR A 186 6.86 -9.16 -5.55
N THR A 187 7.90 -8.31 -5.57
CA THR A 187 8.24 -7.56 -6.78
C THR A 187 8.87 -8.47 -7.82
N ASP A 188 8.99 -7.97 -9.05
CA ASP A 188 9.92 -8.54 -10.02
C ASP A 188 11.36 -8.54 -9.49
N TRP A 189 12.19 -9.39 -10.09
CA TRP A 189 13.62 -9.44 -9.84
C TRP A 189 14.31 -8.20 -10.42
N SER A 190 15.29 -7.67 -9.68
CA SER A 190 16.15 -6.59 -10.14
C SER A 190 16.97 -6.98 -11.37
N GLU A 191 17.62 -5.99 -11.99
CA GLU A 191 18.69 -6.26 -12.93
C GLU A 191 19.79 -7.12 -12.29
N SER A 192 20.42 -7.94 -13.12
CA SER A 192 21.51 -8.82 -12.70
C SER A 192 22.81 -8.04 -12.53
N VAL A 193 23.36 -8.08 -11.32
CA VAL A 193 24.69 -7.51 -11.04
C VAL A 193 25.71 -8.65 -10.97
N THR A 194 26.73 -8.61 -11.82
CA THR A 194 27.77 -9.65 -11.87
C THR A 194 29.00 -9.23 -11.06
N ARG A 195 29.53 -10.15 -10.24
CA ARG A 195 30.75 -9.95 -9.47
C ARG A 195 31.59 -11.23 -9.41
N ILE A 196 32.90 -11.09 -9.60
CA ILE A 196 33.85 -12.20 -9.39
C ILE A 196 34.03 -12.39 -7.88
N CYS A 197 33.87 -13.63 -7.42
CA CYS A 197 34.21 -13.99 -6.06
C CYS A 197 35.73 -14.06 -5.91
N THR A 198 36.27 -13.40 -4.89
CA THR A 198 37.70 -13.46 -4.51
C THR A 198 37.88 -14.27 -3.25
#